data_AF-X6LN91-F1
#
_entry.id   AF-X6LN91-F1
#
_cell.length_a   1.000
_cell.length_b   1.000
_cell.length_c   1.000
_cell.angle_alpha   90.00
_cell.angle_beta   90.00
_cell.angle_gamma   90.00
#
_symmetry.space_group_name_H-M   'P 1'
#
loop_
_entity.id
_entity.type
_entity.pdbx_description
1 polymer ?
#
loop_
_entity_poly.entity_id
_entity_poly.type
_entity_poly.pdbx_seq_one_letter_code
_entity_poly.pdbx_strand_id
1 'polypeptide(L)'
;PLCETVKVYLWQFGSLPELDERQYILEMTKHQKKELKKPLQIMFDNEVSFIVEQICKSQIFMRTKLQDVAMVSLRDVERCLNIFVWLANQYFADASNIRQCL
;
A
#
# COMPACT_ATOMS: atom_id res chain seq x y z
N PRO A 1 19.63 23.81 -7.64
CA PRO A 1 19.49 23.70 -9.12
C PRO A 1 20.50 22.70 -9.68
N LEU A 2 20.10 21.84 -10.61
CA LEU A 2 21.01 20.93 -11.30
C LEU A 2 21.91 21.72 -12.27
N CYS A 3 23.17 21.29 -12.38
CA CYS A 3 24.15 21.88 -13.28
C CYS A 3 23.78 21.60 -14.76
N GLU A 4 24.02 22.57 -15.66
CA GLU A 4 23.60 22.49 -17.07
C GLU A 4 24.12 21.25 -17.80
N THR A 5 25.37 20.84 -17.55
CA THR A 5 25.95 19.64 -18.17
C THR A 5 25.23 18.36 -17.75
N VAL A 6 24.69 18.30 -16.53
CA VAL A 6 23.94 17.13 -16.05
C VAL A 6 22.56 17.05 -16.69
N LYS A 7 21.95 18.19 -17.03
CA LYS A 7 20.60 18.22 -17.62
C LYS A 7 20.51 17.49 -18.94
N VAL A 8 21.58 17.49 -19.74
CA VAL A 8 21.65 16.80 -21.04
C VAL A 8 21.59 15.28 -20.90
N TYR A 9 21.93 14.75 -19.72
CA TYR A 9 21.90 13.33 -19.40
C TYR A 9 20.68 12.91 -18.59
N LEU A 10 19.74 13.81 -18.33
CA LEU A 10 18.50 13.47 -17.63
C LEU A 10 17.55 12.76 -18.58
N TRP A 11 17.07 11.61 -18.15
CA TRP A 11 15.99 10.89 -18.82
C TRP A 11 14.73 10.91 -17.95
N GLN A 12 13.60 11.25 -18.55
CA GLN A 12 12.31 11.17 -17.88
C GLN A 12 11.73 9.77 -18.05
N PHE A 13 11.71 8.99 -16.96
CA PHE A 13 11.11 7.65 -16.92
C PHE A 13 9.58 7.67 -16.93
N GLY A 14 8.96 8.84 -16.80
CA GLY A 14 7.51 9.00 -16.68
C GLY A 14 7.00 8.76 -15.26
N SER A 15 5.68 8.62 -15.14
CA SER A 15 4.97 8.34 -13.89
C SER A 15 4.42 6.91 -13.90
N LEU A 16 4.31 6.30 -12.72
CA LEU A 16 3.70 4.98 -12.57
C LEU A 16 2.21 5.03 -12.97
N PRO A 17 1.75 4.23 -13.93
CA PRO A 17 0.33 4.15 -14.29
C PRO A 17 -0.53 3.59 -13.15
N GLU A 18 -1.80 4.02 -13.07
CA GLU A 18 -2.72 3.60 -11.99
C GLU A 18 -2.97 2.08 -11.98
N LEU A 19 -3.05 1.46 -13.16
CA LEU A 19 -3.22 0.01 -13.29
C LEU A 19 -2.00 -0.75 -12.74
N ASP A 20 -0.80 -0.28 -13.06
CA ASP A 20 0.45 -0.88 -12.57
C ASP A 20 0.59 -0.65 -11.07
N GLU A 21 0.29 0.55 -10.58
CA GLU A 21 0.28 0.85 -9.15
C GLU A 21 -0.66 -0.08 -8.38
N ARG A 22 -1.88 -0.28 -8.87
CA ARG A 22 -2.84 -1.22 -8.27
C ARG A 22 -2.27 -2.63 -8.22
N GLN A 23 -1.57 -3.07 -9.26
CA GLN A 23 -0.93 -4.38 -9.29
C GLN A 23 0.21 -4.48 -8.27
N TYR A 24 1.03 -3.44 -8.11
CA TYR A 24 2.05 -3.39 -7.05
C TYR A 24 1.41 -3.46 -5.67
N ILE A 25 0.37 -2.68 -5.40
CA ILE A 25 -0.36 -2.69 -4.13
C ILE A 25 -0.93 -4.09 -3.84
N LEU A 26 -1.48 -4.77 -4.85
CA LEU A 26 -1.96 -6.15 -4.72
C LEU A 26 -0.86 -7.12 -4.29
N GLU A 27 0.28 -7.11 -4.98
CA GLU A 27 1.39 -8.01 -4.66
C GLU A 27 2.02 -7.70 -3.30
N MET A 28 2.14 -6.41 -2.95
CA MET A 28 2.57 -6.00 -1.62
C MET A 28 1.60 -6.46 -0.52
N THR A 29 0.29 -6.33 -0.76
CA THR A 29 -0.74 -6.78 0.19
C THR A 29 -0.67 -8.29 0.38
N LYS A 30 -0.56 -9.07 -0.70
CA LYS A 30 -0.36 -10.53 -0.63
C LYS A 30 0.94 -10.90 0.09
N HIS A 31 2.03 -10.17 -0.16
CA HIS A 31 3.32 -10.39 0.48
C HIS A 31 3.23 -10.29 2.00
N GLN A 32 2.40 -9.38 2.52
CA GLN A 32 2.24 -9.13 3.94
C GLN A 32 1.48 -10.22 4.69
N LYS A 33 0.76 -11.10 3.97
CA LYS A 33 0.07 -12.26 4.56
C LYS A 33 1.01 -13.13 5.39
N LYS A 34 2.26 -13.32 4.95
CA LYS A 34 3.23 -14.20 5.64
C LYS A 34 3.57 -13.73 7.06
N GLU A 35 3.42 -12.43 7.32
CA GLU A 35 3.72 -11.79 8.59
C GLU A 35 2.53 -11.84 9.56
N LEU A 36 1.33 -12.24 9.08
CA LEU A 36 0.16 -12.45 9.92
C LEU A 36 0.22 -13.80 10.66
N LYS A 37 -0.31 -13.83 11.89
CA LYS A 37 -0.55 -15.08 12.62
C LYS A 37 -1.47 -16.02 11.83
N LYS A 38 -1.26 -17.34 11.96
CA LYS A 38 -1.97 -18.36 11.16
C LYS A 38 -3.50 -18.23 11.10
N PRO A 39 -4.24 -17.95 12.19
CA PRO A 39 -5.69 -17.79 12.12
C PRO A 39 -6.12 -16.63 11.21
N LEU A 40 -5.36 -15.55 11.21
CA LEU A 40 -5.62 -14.34 10.43
C LEU A 40 -5.31 -14.51 8.95
N GLN A 41 -4.36 -15.39 8.58
CA GLN A 41 -3.99 -15.60 7.18
C GLN A 41 -5.17 -16.09 6.33
N ILE A 42 -6.04 -16.94 6.89
CA ILE A 42 -7.22 -17.47 6.19
C ILE A 42 -8.26 -16.36 5.97
N MET A 43 -8.50 -15.55 6.99
CA MET A 43 -9.44 -14.42 6.87
C MET A 43 -8.93 -13.36 5.90
N PHE A 44 -7.62 -13.10 5.94
CA PHE A 44 -6.97 -12.13 5.08
C PHE A 44 -7.17 -12.45 3.59
N ASP A 45 -7.10 -13.72 3.18
CA ASP A 45 -7.29 -14.12 1.78
C ASP A 45 -8.64 -13.64 1.19
N ASN A 46 -9.69 -13.66 2.00
CA ASN A 46 -11.02 -13.21 1.58
C ASN A 46 -11.14 -11.67 1.49
N GLU A 47 -10.25 -10.95 2.17
CA GLU A 47 -10.31 -9.50 2.31
C GLU A 47 -9.21 -8.77 1.51
N VAL A 48 -8.28 -9.49 0.87
CA VAL A 48 -7.18 -8.89 0.08
C VAL A 48 -7.70 -7.87 -0.94
N SER A 49 -8.74 -8.23 -1.69
CA SER A 49 -9.31 -7.36 -2.73
C SER A 49 -9.87 -6.07 -2.14
N PHE A 50 -10.53 -6.16 -0.98
CA PHE A 50 -11.07 -5.03 -0.26
C PHE A 50 -9.96 -4.12 0.27
N ILE A 51 -8.92 -4.68 0.91
CA ILE A 51 -7.77 -3.93 1.43
C ILE A 51 -7.09 -3.16 0.30
N VAL A 52 -6.81 -3.82 -0.83
CA VAL A 52 -6.21 -3.19 -2.01
C VAL A 52 -7.08 -2.04 -2.51
N GLU A 53 -8.39 -2.23 -2.59
CA GLU A 53 -9.31 -1.18 -3.02
C GLU A 53 -9.29 0.04 -2.08
N GLN A 54 -9.27 -0.17 -0.76
CA GLN A 54 -9.20 0.93 0.20
C GLN A 54 -7.87 1.68 0.11
N ILE A 55 -6.75 0.98 -0.04
CA ILE A 55 -5.44 1.60 -0.22
C ILE A 55 -5.39 2.40 -1.52
N CYS A 56 -5.87 1.86 -2.64
CA CYS A 56 -5.94 2.59 -3.91
C CYS A 56 -6.80 3.86 -3.79
N LYS A 57 -7.99 3.77 -3.18
CA LYS A 57 -8.86 4.93 -2.93
C LYS A 57 -8.17 5.98 -2.06
N SER A 58 -7.42 5.53 -1.05
CA SER A 58 -6.65 6.43 -0.18
C SER A 58 -5.55 7.14 -0.96
N GLN A 59 -4.79 6.43 -1.80
CA GLN A 59 -3.77 7.03 -2.67
C GLN A 59 -4.37 8.09 -3.61
N ILE A 60 -5.50 7.78 -4.27
CA ILE A 60 -6.19 8.72 -5.15
C ILE A 60 -6.70 9.94 -4.37
N PHE A 61 -7.26 9.72 -3.18
CA PHE A 61 -7.73 10.80 -2.32
C PHE A 61 -6.59 11.74 -1.94
N MET A 62 -5.46 11.21 -1.49
CA MET A 62 -4.29 12.00 -1.12
C MET A 62 -3.79 12.86 -2.29
N ARG A 63 -3.70 12.29 -3.51
CA ARG A 63 -3.30 13.03 -4.73
C ARG A 63 -4.27 14.13 -5.10
N THR A 64 -5.56 13.82 -5.10
CA THR A 64 -6.58 14.69 -5.70
C THR A 64 -7.12 15.74 -4.73
N LYS A 65 -7.17 15.43 -3.44
CA LYS A 65 -7.79 16.29 -2.41
C LYS A 65 -6.77 17.00 -1.53
N LEU A 66 -5.66 16.34 -1.20
CA LEU A 66 -4.63 16.94 -0.35
C LEU A 66 -3.46 17.52 -1.14
N GLN A 67 -3.34 17.21 -2.44
CA GLN A 67 -2.26 17.66 -3.34
C GLN A 67 -0.85 17.37 -2.82
N ASP A 68 -0.73 16.43 -1.87
CA ASP A 68 0.53 16.09 -1.24
C ASP A 68 1.22 14.99 -2.04
N VAL A 69 1.97 15.39 -3.07
CA VAL A 69 2.65 14.46 -3.98
C VAL A 69 3.79 13.70 -3.27
N ALA A 70 4.29 14.21 -2.14
CA ALA A 70 5.36 13.58 -1.38
C ALA A 70 4.90 12.34 -0.58
N MET A 71 3.60 12.26 -0.28
CA MET A 71 3.00 11.26 0.63
C MET A 71 2.26 10.11 -0.07
N VAL A 72 2.36 10.01 -1.40
CA VAL A 72 1.60 9.02 -2.19
C VAL A 72 2.52 8.11 -3.00
N SER A 73 3.41 7.40 -2.29
CA SER A 73 4.32 6.43 -2.88
C SER A 73 4.01 5.00 -2.43
N LEU A 74 4.53 4.01 -3.16
CA LEU A 74 4.45 2.61 -2.73
C LEU A 74 5.16 2.37 -1.39
N ARG A 75 6.11 3.23 -0.97
CA ARG A 75 6.71 3.12 0.37
C ARG A 75 5.72 3.43 1.48
N ASP A 76 4.78 4.34 1.24
CA ASP A 76 3.74 4.70 2.20
C ASP A 76 2.69 3.59 2.30
N VAL A 77 2.39 2.92 1.17
CA VAL A 77 1.61 1.68 1.15
C VAL A 77 2.27 0.59 1.99
N GLU A 78 3.58 0.37 1.83
CA GLU A 78 4.31 -0.62 2.61
C GLU A 78 4.22 -0.34 4.12
N ARG A 79 4.43 0.92 4.53
CA ARG A 79 4.30 1.36 5.93
C ARG A 79 2.89 1.14 6.45
N CYS A 80 1.87 1.50 5.67
CA CYS A 80 0.46 1.28 6.03
C CYS A 80 0.17 -0.21 6.27
N LEU A 81 0.63 -1.08 5.37
CA LEU A 81 0.47 -2.53 5.51
C LEU A 81 1.23 -3.09 6.72
N ASN A 82 2.44 -2.58 7.01
CA ASN A 82 3.20 -2.98 8.19
C ASN A 82 2.44 -2.63 9.49
N ILE A 83 1.84 -1.43 9.55
CA ILE A 83 1.02 -1.00 10.69
C ILE A 83 -0.22 -1.88 10.81
N PHE A 84 -0.89 -2.19 9.70
CA PHE A 84 -2.04 -3.10 9.68
C PHE A 84 -1.69 -4.48 10.22
N VAL A 85 -0.60 -5.10 9.73
CA VAL A 85 -0.14 -6.42 10.20
C VAL A 85 0.17 -6.39 11.69
N TRP A 86 0.85 -5.34 12.15
CA TRP A 86 1.16 -5.16 13.56
C TRP A 86 -0.12 -5.08 14.40
N LEU A 87 -1.08 -4.23 14.02
CA LEU A 87 -2.37 -4.11 14.71
C LEU A 87 -3.15 -5.43 14.73
N ALA A 88 -3.26 -6.09 13.57
CA ALA A 88 -3.95 -7.36 13.41
C ALA A 88 -3.37 -8.44 14.34
N ASN A 89 -2.04 -8.56 14.37
CA ASN A 89 -1.36 -9.53 15.21
C ASN A 89 -1.47 -9.25 16.71
N GLN A 90 -1.52 -7.98 17.11
CA GLN A 90 -1.58 -7.58 18.52
C GLN A 90 -2.99 -7.71 19.10
N TYR A 91 -4.01 -7.25 18.38
CA TYR A 91 -5.35 -7.05 18.94
C TYR A 91 -6.40 -8.01 18.38
N PHE A 92 -6.15 -8.63 17.23
CA PHE A 92 -7.16 -9.38 16.50
C PHE A 92 -6.78 -10.84 16.26
N ALA A 93 -5.71 -11.33 16.91
CA ALA A 93 -5.26 -12.71 16.77
C ALA A 93 -6.35 -13.76 17.10
N ASP A 94 -7.28 -13.40 17.99
CA ASP A 94 -8.42 -14.22 18.41
C ASP A 94 -9.76 -13.71 17.83
N ALA A 95 -9.72 -12.68 16.98
CA ALA A 95 -10.92 -12.09 16.41
C ALA A 95 -11.53 -12.99 15.33
N SER A 96 -12.86 -13.00 15.24
CA SER A 96 -13.60 -13.71 14.20
C SER A 96 -13.62 -12.97 12.86
N ASN A 97 -13.14 -11.73 12.80
CA ASN A 97 -13.21 -10.88 11.62
C ASN A 97 -12.06 -9.85 11.56
N ILE A 98 -11.26 -9.92 10.49
CA ILE A 98 -10.12 -9.02 10.25
C ILE A 98 -10.53 -7.60 9.83
N ARG A 99 -11.80 -7.38 9.44
CA ARG A 99 -12.33 -6.04 9.13
C ARG A 99 -12.37 -5.11 10.33
N GLN A 100 -12.31 -5.63 11.55
CA GLN A 100 -12.21 -4.78 12.73
C GLN A 100 -10.88 -4.00 12.78
N CYS A 101 -9.90 -4.39 11.97
CA CYS A 101 -8.61 -3.71 11.82
C CYS A 101 -8.60 -2.58 10.77
N LEU A 102 -9.66 -2.46 9.95
CA LEU A 102 -9.75 -1.57 8.78
C LEU A 102 -10.79 -0.47 9.02
#